data_AF-A0A1Q6TH73-F1
#
_entry.id   AF-A0A1Q6TH73-F1
#
_cell.length_a   1.000
_cell.length_b   1.000
_cell.length_c   1.000
_cell.angle_alpha   90.00
_cell.angle_beta   90.00
_cell.angle_gamma   90.00
#
_symmetry.space_group_name_H-M   'P 1'
#
loop_
_entity.id
_entity.type
_entity.pdbx_description
1 polymer ?
#
loop_
_entity_poly.entity_id
_entity_poly.type
_entity_poly.pdbx_seq_one_letter_code
_entity_poly.pdbx_strand_id
1 'polypeptide(L)'
;MDIEVEDIALEAQTILHGRFQIREVHYIGEQGITYIGYDKIRKKDVIIKEFMPYRIANRDLDHRSVLCRGSSCKNKFEEFGKAFQKECEYTRMVQDIKKP
;
A
#
# COMPACT_ATOMS: atom_id res chain seq x y z
N MET A 1 -21.12 -6.81 3.22
CA MET A 1 -20.27 -6.14 4.23
C MET A 1 -19.57 -5.04 3.46
N ASP A 2 -20.12 -3.85 3.56
CA ASP A 2 -19.50 -2.67 2.99
C ASP A 2 -18.15 -2.48 3.67
N ILE A 3 -17.11 -2.25 2.88
CA ILE A 3 -15.77 -2.03 3.41
C ILE A 3 -15.77 -0.57 3.85
N GLU A 4 -15.69 -0.33 5.15
CA GLU A 4 -15.38 0.99 5.68
C GLU A 4 -13.92 1.26 5.32
N VAL A 5 -13.73 2.14 4.34
CA VAL A 5 -12.40 2.46 3.77
C VAL A 5 -11.53 3.09 4.85
N GLU A 6 -12.17 3.82 5.76
CA GLU A 6 -11.61 4.49 6.92
C GLU A 6 -10.90 3.52 7.88
N ASP A 7 -11.40 2.28 8.01
CA ASP A 7 -10.83 1.28 8.93
C ASP A 7 -9.58 0.59 8.36
N ILE A 8 -9.36 0.69 7.05
CA ILE A 8 -8.29 -0.05 6.36
C ILE A 8 -7.26 0.85 5.70
N ALA A 9 -7.63 2.03 5.24
CA ALA A 9 -6.76 2.93 4.50
C ALA A 9 -5.96 3.83 5.44
N LEU A 10 -4.81 4.30 4.97
CA LEU A 10 -4.12 5.40 5.63
C LEU A 10 -4.93 6.68 5.44
N GLU A 11 -5.06 7.45 6.51
CA GLU A 11 -5.76 8.74 6.47
C GLU A 11 -5.06 9.73 5.54
N ALA A 12 -5.85 10.62 4.94
CA ALA A 12 -5.33 11.78 4.25
C ALA A 12 -4.39 12.58 5.18
N GLN A 13 -3.37 13.20 4.61
CA GLN A 13 -2.29 13.89 5.32
C GLN A 13 -1.29 13.00 6.07
N THR A 14 -1.47 11.66 6.09
CA THR A 14 -0.45 10.75 6.62
C THR A 14 0.89 10.96 5.92
N ILE A 15 1.95 11.20 6.69
CA ILE A 15 3.31 11.42 6.18
C ILE A 15 4.12 10.12 6.29
N LEU A 16 4.47 9.56 5.13
CA LEU A 16 5.33 8.39 4.99
C LEU A 16 6.78 8.81 4.82
N HIS A 17 7.64 8.26 5.67
CA HIS A 17 9.10 8.47 5.67
C HIS A 17 9.51 9.96 5.61
N GLY A 18 8.71 10.84 6.23
CA GLY A 18 8.95 12.30 6.24
C GLY A 18 8.80 13.00 4.89
N ARG A 19 8.47 12.29 3.80
CA ARG A 19 8.55 12.81 2.42
C ARG A 19 7.24 12.73 1.66
N PHE A 20 6.56 11.60 1.71
CA PHE A 20 5.38 11.36 0.90
C PHE A 20 4.12 11.58 1.74
N GLN A 21 3.20 12.39 1.24
CA GLN A 21 1.95 12.70 1.92
C GLN A 21 0.79 12.01 1.20
N ILE A 22 0.01 11.21 1.91
CA ILE A 22 -1.23 10.64 1.37
C ILE A 22 -2.24 11.77 1.12
N ARG A 23 -2.90 11.75 -0.04
CA ARG A 23 -4.01 12.67 -0.34
C ARG A 23 -5.34 11.96 -0.32
N GLU A 24 -5.47 10.90 -1.11
CA GLU A 24 -6.71 10.14 -1.24
C GLU A 24 -6.44 8.70 -1.68
N VAL A 25 -7.41 7.83 -1.40
CA VAL A 25 -7.45 6.48 -1.93
C VAL A 25 -7.80 6.55 -3.41
N HIS A 26 -6.94 5.99 -4.26
CA HIS A 26 -7.18 5.89 -5.70
C HIS A 26 -7.88 4.58 -6.07
N TYR A 27 -7.44 3.47 -5.47
CA TYR A 27 -7.98 2.14 -5.76
C TYR A 27 -7.71 1.17 -4.60
N ILE A 28 -8.68 0.30 -4.29
CA ILE A 28 -8.56 -0.77 -3.31
C ILE A 28 -8.59 -2.10 -4.05
N GLY A 29 -7.46 -2.80 -4.02
CA GLY A 29 -7.31 -4.13 -4.61
C GLY A 29 -7.29 -5.24 -3.56
N GLU A 30 -7.17 -6.48 -4.03
CA GLU A 30 -7.11 -7.66 -3.16
C GLU A 30 -5.82 -7.72 -2.33
N GLN A 31 -4.69 -7.30 -2.92
CA GLN A 31 -3.37 -7.39 -2.29
C GLN A 31 -2.93 -6.08 -1.61
N GLY A 32 -3.66 -4.98 -1.84
CA GLY A 32 -3.23 -3.68 -1.36
C GLY A 32 -4.06 -2.50 -1.82
N ILE A 33 -3.68 -1.34 -1.31
CA ILE A 33 -4.34 -0.06 -1.57
C ILE A 33 -3.38 0.80 -2.39
N THR A 34 -3.92 1.49 -3.38
CA THR A 34 -3.20 2.49 -4.18
C THR A 34 -3.74 3.86 -3.82
N TYR A 35 -2.85 4.78 -3.52
CA TYR A 35 -3.13 6.15 -3.13
C TYR A 35 -2.57 7.11 -4.17
N ILE A 36 -3.26 8.23 -4.36
CA ILE A 36 -2.62 9.44 -4.86
C ILE A 36 -1.93 10.10 -3.67
N GLY A 37 -0.65 10.41 -3.84
CA GLY A 37 0.15 11.11 -2.85
C GLY A 37 0.96 12.24 -3.44
N TYR A 38 1.64 12.97 -2.57
CA TYR A 38 2.50 14.09 -2.93
C TYR A 38 3.93 13.89 -2.42
N ASP A 39 4.90 13.97 -3.31
CA ASP A 39 6.32 13.99 -2.96
C ASP A 39 6.74 15.41 -2.56
N LYS A 40 6.88 15.66 -1.26
CA LYS A 40 7.19 16.99 -0.72
C LYS A 40 8.57 17.52 -1.13
N ILE A 41 9.49 16.64 -1.55
CA ILE A 41 10.84 17.02 -2.00
C ILE A 41 10.81 17.37 -3.49
N ARG A 42 10.26 16.48 -4.32
CA ARG A 42 10.19 16.70 -5.78
C ARG A 42 9.04 17.62 -6.21
N LYS A 43 8.17 18.02 -5.27
CA LYS A 43 7.02 18.91 -5.46
C LYS A 43 6.06 18.44 -6.55
N LYS A 44 5.78 17.13 -6.61
CA LYS A 44 4.89 16.54 -7.61
C LYS A 44 4.03 15.43 -7.03
N ASP A 45 2.92 15.17 -7.71
CA ASP A 45 2.05 14.05 -7.40
C ASP A 45 2.72 12.73 -7.79
N VAL A 46 2.44 11.70 -6.99
CA VAL A 46 2.98 10.35 -7.12
C VAL A 46 1.90 9.33 -6.80
N ILE A 47 2.06 8.12 -7.33
CA ILE A 47 1.27 6.97 -6.91
C ILE A 47 2.03 6.24 -5.80
N ILE A 48 1.33 5.92 -4.73
CA ILE A 48 1.85 5.15 -3.59
C ILE A 48 1.03 3.88 -3.49
N LYS A 49 1.68 2.73 -3.54
CA LYS A 49 1.03 1.43 -3.35
C LYS A 49 1.43 0.88 -1.98
N GLU A 50 0.44 0.48 -1.21
CA GLU A 50 0.61 -0.13 0.11
C GLU A 50 0.18 -1.59 0.06
N PHE A 51 0.98 -2.47 0.67
CA PHE A 51 0.57 -3.84 0.95
C PHE A 51 -0.46 -3.84 2.09
N MET A 52 -1.73 -4.03 1.75
CA MET A 52 -2.85 -4.08 2.68
C MET A 52 -3.93 -5.03 2.12
N PRO A 53 -3.74 -6.36 2.27
CA PRO A 53 -4.70 -7.34 1.79
C PRO A 53 -5.89 -7.45 2.76
N TYR A 54 -6.77 -6.44 2.77
CA TYR A 54 -7.76 -6.18 3.80
C TYR A 54 -8.71 -7.35 4.14
N ARG A 55 -8.87 -8.35 3.25
CA ARG A 55 -9.70 -9.54 3.53
C ARG A 55 -9.03 -10.49 4.52
N ILE A 56 -7.70 -10.48 4.58
CA ILE A 56 -6.88 -11.41 5.37
C ILE A 56 -5.94 -10.69 6.34
N ALA A 57 -6.02 -9.37 6.41
CA ALA A 57 -5.22 -8.51 7.28
C ALA A 57 -6.08 -7.41 7.91
N ASN A 58 -5.58 -6.85 9.01
CA ASN A 58 -6.15 -5.71 9.70
C ASN A 58 -5.12 -4.57 9.78
N ARG A 59 -5.62 -3.34 9.84
CA ARG A 59 -4.85 -2.20 10.31
C ARG A 59 -4.68 -2.33 11.83
N ASP A 60 -3.47 -2.18 12.32
CA ASP A 60 -3.19 -2.18 13.76
C ASP A 60 -3.72 -0.90 14.43
N LEU A 61 -3.77 -0.89 15.77
CA LEU A 61 -4.22 0.25 16.58
C LEU A 61 -3.30 1.47 16.48
N ASP A 62 -2.12 1.34 15.88
CA ASP A 62 -1.24 2.46 15.52
C ASP A 62 -1.70 3.20 14.24
N HIS A 63 -2.79 2.72 13.61
CA HIS A 63 -3.35 3.20 12.36
C HIS A 63 -2.37 3.15 11.16
N ARG A 64 -1.31 2.34 11.25
CA ARG A 64 -0.25 2.24 10.23
C ARG A 64 0.20 0.83 9.93
N SER A 65 0.40 0.00 10.93
CA SER A 65 0.91 -1.36 10.75
C SER A 65 -0.17 -2.29 10.17
N VAL A 66 0.25 -3.25 9.35
CA VAL A 66 -0.64 -4.23 8.73
C VAL A 66 -0.36 -5.59 9.35
N LEU A 67 -1.38 -6.17 10.00
CA LEU A 67 -1.26 -7.42 10.73
C LEU A 67 -2.13 -8.50 10.07
N CYS A 68 -1.58 -9.71 9.91
CA CYS A 68 -2.35 -10.86 9.46
C CYS A 68 -3.47 -11.18 10.46
N ARG A 69 -4.70 -11.44 9.97
CA ARG A 69 -5.89 -11.69 10.81
C ARG A 69 -5.79 -12.93 11.70
N GLY A 70 -4.92 -13.89 11.36
CA GLY A 70 -4.75 -15.11 12.13
C GLY A 70 -4.00 -16.21 11.39
N SER A 71 -3.80 -17.35 12.06
CA SER A 71 -3.04 -18.49 11.54
C SER A 71 -3.63 -19.06 10.25
N SER A 72 -4.95 -19.07 10.09
CA SER A 72 -5.63 -19.54 8.87
C SER A 72 -5.30 -18.70 7.63
N CYS A 73 -4.97 -17.43 7.81
CA CYS A 73 -4.66 -16.48 6.74
C CYS A 73 -3.16 -16.39 6.43
N LYS A 74 -2.29 -16.96 7.28
CA LYS A 74 -0.84 -16.77 7.25
C LYS A 74 -0.21 -17.12 5.90
N ASN A 75 -0.53 -18.31 5.37
CA ASN A 75 0.05 -18.75 4.09
C ASN A 75 -0.31 -17.79 2.94
N LYS A 76 -1.57 -17.33 2.89
CA LYS A 76 -2.03 -16.41 1.85
C LYS A 76 -1.45 -15.01 2.01
N PHE A 77 -1.32 -14.55 3.26
CA PHE A 77 -0.69 -13.27 3.57
C PHE A 77 0.79 -13.26 3.14
N GLU A 78 1.53 -14.33 3.43
CA GLU A 78 2.91 -14.50 2.98
C GLU A 78 3.03 -14.61 1.45
N GLU A 79 2.12 -15.33 0.80
CA GLU A 79 2.06 -15.42 -0.67
C GLU A 79 1.85 -14.04 -1.31
N PHE A 80 0.87 -13.27 -0.83
CA PHE A 80 0.62 -11.91 -1.32
C PHE A 80 1.78 -10.97 -1.02
N GLY A 81 2.41 -11.08 0.16
CA GLY A 81 3.59 -10.28 0.49
C GLY A 81 4.75 -10.54 -0.46
N LYS A 82 5.02 -11.82 -0.79
CA LYS A 82 6.04 -12.21 -1.78
C LYS A 82 5.71 -11.70 -3.18
N ALA A 83 4.44 -11.79 -3.59
CA ALA A 83 4.00 -11.28 -4.90
C ALA A 83 4.17 -9.76 -4.99
N PHE A 84 3.77 -9.02 -3.94
CA PHE A 84 3.93 -7.58 -3.85
C PHE A 84 5.40 -7.15 -3.89
N GLN A 85 6.27 -7.83 -3.14
CA GLN A 85 7.71 -7.56 -3.17
C GLN A 85 8.30 -7.76 -4.56
N LYS A 86 7.91 -8.85 -5.24
CA LYS A 86 8.33 -9.14 -6.61
C LYS A 86 7.85 -8.08 -7.61
N GLU A 87 6.64 -7.55 -7.44
CA GLU A 87 6.15 -6.41 -8.22
C GLU A 87 7.01 -5.15 -8.01
N CYS A 88 7.42 -4.86 -6.78
CA CYS A 88 8.33 -3.74 -6.48
C CYS A 88 9.69 -3.92 -7.18
N GLU A 89 10.24 -5.14 -7.15
CA GLU A 89 11.50 -5.48 -7.84
C GLU A 89 11.38 -5.24 -9.35
N TYR A 90 10.32 -5.73 -9.98
CA TYR A 90 10.09 -5.52 -11.41
C TYR A 90 9.87 -4.05 -11.77
N THR A 91 9.09 -3.33 -10.96
CA THR A 91 8.85 -1.90 -11.17
C THR A 91 10.17 -1.11 -11.14
N ARG A 92 11.07 -1.46 -10.22
CA ARG A 92 12.40 -0.85 -10.14
C ARG A 92 13.23 -1.16 -11.39
N MET A 93 13.25 -2.41 -11.85
CA MET A 93 13.97 -2.79 -13.08
C MET A 93 13.45 -2.03 -14.31
N VAL A 94 12.13 -1.88 -14.43
CA VAL A 94 11.51 -1.20 -15.58
C VAL A 94 11.75 0.31 -15.58
N GLN A 95 11.97 0.94 -14.41
CA GLN A 95 12.37 2.35 -14.36
C GLN A 95 13.74 2.60 -15.01
N ASP A 96 14.61 1.60 -15.02
CA ASP A 96 15.96 1.68 -15.60
C ASP A 96 15.99 1.31 -17.09
N ILE A 97 14.90 0.75 -17.63
CA ILE A 97 14.75 0.50 -19.06
C ILE A 97 14.42 1.84 -19.72
N LYS A 98 15.41 2.44 -20.40
CA LYS A 98 15.19 3.63 -21.23
C LYS A 98 14.03 3.36 -22.18
N LYS A 99 13.03 4.24 -22.16
CA LYS A 99 12.02 4.27 -23.21
C LYS A 99 12.76 4.44 -24.56
N PRO A 100 12.41 3.66 -25.60
CA PRO A 100 13.03 3.78 -26.91
C PRO A 100 12.87 5.20 -27.48
#